data_AF-A0A952CSN5-F1
#
_entry.id   AF-A0A952CSN5-F1
#
_cell.length_a   1.000
_cell.length_b   1.000
_cell.length_c   1.000
_cell.angle_alpha   90.00
_cell.angle_beta   90.00
_cell.angle_gamma   90.00
#
_symmetry.space_group_name_H-M   'P 1'
#
loop_
_entity.id
_entity.type
_entity.pdbx_description
1 polymer ?
#
loop_
_entity_poly.entity_id
_entity_poly.type
_entity_poly.pdbx_seq_one_letter_code
_entity_poly.pdbx_strand_id
1 'polypeptide(L)'
;MALQPEAGREKIKKELIADPYNLMATFISDYEDCLLLLFNGNKIDYDQLKSHQYERLKLMDRGDESYPWHRLCQAGIYMHWAFVHLRFNENLKAGTSFRKSFLLLKENQRLFPGFEYDDIFLGIEEAAVGSLPDNYKWIASILGMKGNIHNGTSKVKKFIHKHDEGDAFYNEAVIYYTYINYYILADKEEAWATV
;
A
#
# COMPACT_ATOMS: atom_id res chain seq x y z
N MET A 1 15.82 -12.18 6.22
CA MET A 1 16.38 -11.07 7.03
C MET A 1 15.34 -10.67 8.09
N ALA A 2 15.73 -10.30 9.31
CA ALA A 2 14.78 -9.85 10.34
C ALA A 2 14.51 -8.34 10.22
N LEU A 3 13.29 -7.89 10.50
CA LEU A 3 12.92 -6.47 10.52
C LEU A 3 13.71 -5.73 11.62
N GLN A 4 14.22 -4.53 11.32
CA GLN A 4 14.99 -3.69 12.26
C GLN A 4 14.31 -2.33 12.48
N PRO A 5 13.12 -2.28 13.13
CA PRO A 5 12.30 -1.07 13.18
C PRO A 5 12.98 0.09 13.94
N GLU A 6 13.73 -0.18 15.00
CA GLU A 6 14.42 0.87 15.77
C GLU A 6 15.53 1.54 14.94
N ALA A 7 16.34 0.73 14.24
CA ALA A 7 17.40 1.25 13.38
C ALA A 7 16.83 2.05 12.19
N GLY A 8 15.71 1.59 11.62
CA GLY A 8 14.97 2.31 10.58
C GLY A 8 14.47 3.67 11.08
N ARG A 9 13.79 3.70 12.22
CA ARG A 9 13.28 4.92 12.85
C ARG A 9 14.37 5.96 13.09
N GLU A 10 15.53 5.55 13.61
CA GLU A 10 16.64 6.48 13.86
C GLU A 10 17.21 7.09 12.57
N LYS A 11 17.23 6.35 11.46
CA LYS A 11 17.64 6.88 10.16
C LYS A 11 16.62 7.88 9.62
N ILE A 12 15.34 7.50 9.61
CA ILE A 12 14.24 8.36 9.15
C ILE A 12 14.21 9.67 9.94
N LYS A 13 14.38 9.59 11.26
CA LYS A 13 14.43 10.77 12.14
C LYS A 13 15.58 11.71 11.77
N LYS A 14 16.77 11.18 11.44
CA LYS A 14 17.90 12.00 10.99
C LYS A 14 17.59 12.72 9.67
N GLU A 15 16.98 12.03 8.71
CA GLU A 15 16.56 12.62 7.43
C GLU A 15 15.55 13.76 7.64
N LEU A 16 14.53 13.55 8.50
CA LEU A 16 13.50 14.56 8.77
C LEU A 16 14.01 15.75 9.60
N ILE A 17 15.03 15.56 10.45
CA ILE A 17 15.69 16.67 11.15
C ILE A 17 16.50 17.51 10.16
N ALA A 18 17.20 16.86 9.22
CA ALA A 18 18.01 17.54 8.23
C ALA A 18 17.15 18.27 7.18
N ASP A 19 16.04 17.65 6.76
CA ASP A 19 15.07 18.21 5.84
C ASP A 19 13.63 17.80 6.25
N PRO A 20 12.90 18.68 6.96
CA PRO A 20 11.51 18.44 7.35
C PRO A 20 10.54 18.28 6.17
N TYR A 21 10.96 18.57 4.94
CA TYR A 21 10.17 18.41 3.72
C TYR A 21 10.64 17.25 2.84
N ASN A 22 11.50 16.37 3.36
CA ASN A 22 11.88 15.14 2.69
C ASN A 22 10.66 14.22 2.55
N LEU A 23 10.07 14.23 1.35
CA LEU A 23 8.84 13.50 1.06
C LEU A 23 9.04 11.98 1.10
N MET A 24 10.20 11.48 0.68
CA MET A 24 10.47 10.05 0.74
C MET A 24 10.61 9.59 2.19
N ALA A 25 11.31 10.35 3.04
CA ALA A 25 11.37 10.06 4.47
C ALA A 25 9.97 10.09 5.10
N THR A 26 9.12 11.05 4.70
CA THR A 26 7.73 11.16 5.16
C THR A 26 6.88 9.94 4.74
N PHE A 27 7.04 9.46 3.50
CA PHE A 27 6.37 8.25 3.02
C PHE A 27 6.84 7.01 3.80
N ILE A 28 8.15 6.84 3.98
CA ILE A 28 8.70 5.70 4.71
C ILE A 28 8.28 5.73 6.19
N SER A 29 8.16 6.91 6.81
CA SER A 29 7.60 7.04 8.17
C SER A 29 6.18 6.49 8.29
N ASP A 30 5.41 6.43 7.19
CA ASP A 30 4.04 5.91 7.22
C ASP A 30 3.98 4.41 7.50
N TYR A 31 4.98 3.65 7.05
CA TYR A 31 5.11 2.23 7.38
C TYR A 31 5.22 2.01 8.89
N GLU A 32 5.84 2.95 9.63
CA GLU A 32 5.98 2.82 11.07
C GLU A 32 4.62 2.78 11.77
N ASP A 33 3.76 3.75 11.46
CA ASP A 33 2.42 3.81 12.03
C ASP A 33 1.58 2.63 11.54
N CYS A 34 1.66 2.30 10.24
CA CYS A 34 0.93 1.19 9.64
C CYS A 34 1.25 -0.13 10.35
N LEU A 35 2.54 -0.49 10.45
CA LEU A 35 2.97 -1.75 11.06
C LEU A 35 2.65 -1.78 12.56
N LEU A 36 2.89 -0.68 13.28
CA LEU A 36 2.57 -0.58 14.71
C LEU A 36 1.08 -0.82 14.97
N LEU A 37 0.22 -0.08 14.24
CA LEU A 37 -1.22 -0.10 14.44
C LEU A 37 -1.84 -1.41 13.98
N LEU A 38 -1.34 -2.01 12.89
CA LEU A 38 -1.80 -3.31 12.41
C LEU A 38 -1.49 -4.43 13.42
N PHE A 39 -0.25 -4.52 13.89
CA PHE A 39 0.17 -5.62 14.75
C PHE A 39 -0.28 -5.46 16.21
N ASN A 40 -0.13 -4.27 16.79
CA ASN A 40 -0.48 -4.07 18.20
C ASN A 40 -1.98 -3.85 18.42
N GLY A 41 -2.68 -3.21 17.47
CA GLY A 41 -4.12 -2.95 17.57
C GLY A 41 -4.52 -2.11 18.79
N ASN A 42 -3.60 -1.31 19.35
CA ASN A 42 -3.85 -0.51 20.54
C ASN A 42 -4.64 0.75 20.18
N LYS A 43 -5.79 0.94 20.83
CA LYS A 43 -6.67 2.10 20.59
C LYS A 43 -6.06 3.44 21.01
N ILE A 44 -5.23 3.45 22.06
CA ILE A 44 -4.51 4.66 22.51
C ILE A 44 -3.54 5.10 21.43
N ASP A 45 -2.72 4.19 20.90
CA ASP A 45 -1.79 4.48 19.81
C ASP A 45 -2.55 4.97 18.58
N TYR A 46 -3.67 4.32 18.22
CA TYR A 46 -4.50 4.76 17.11
C TYR A 46 -5.02 6.19 17.29
N ASP A 47 -5.54 6.53 18.46
CA ASP A 47 -6.10 7.86 18.70
C ASP A 47 -5.01 8.95 18.69
N GLN A 48 -3.77 8.61 19.03
CA GLN A 48 -2.62 9.51 18.94
C GLN A 48 -2.12 9.68 17.50
N LEU A 49 -2.05 8.59 16.73
CA LEU A 49 -1.37 8.58 15.43
C LEU A 49 -2.29 8.86 14.25
N LYS A 50 -3.63 8.75 14.40
CA LYS A 50 -4.57 8.91 13.28
C LYS A 50 -4.51 10.25 12.54
N SER A 51 -3.98 11.31 13.16
CA SER A 51 -3.81 12.60 12.46
C SER A 51 -2.64 12.57 11.46
N HIS A 52 -1.66 11.68 11.66
CA HIS A 52 -0.48 11.58 10.81
C HIS A 52 -0.84 11.28 9.36
N GLN A 53 -1.90 10.52 9.09
CA GLN A 53 -2.38 10.31 7.71
C GLN A 53 -2.57 11.63 6.97
N TYR A 54 -3.34 12.54 7.58
CA TYR A 54 -3.67 13.83 6.98
C TYR A 54 -2.45 14.73 6.87
N GLU A 55 -1.62 14.77 7.92
CA GLU A 55 -0.40 15.57 7.96
C GLU A 55 0.60 15.14 6.87
N ARG A 56 0.81 13.83 6.70
CA ARG A 56 1.69 13.28 5.66
C ARG A 56 1.15 13.52 4.26
N LEU A 57 -0.14 13.30 4.03
CA LEU A 57 -0.76 13.58 2.73
C LEU A 57 -0.62 15.06 2.35
N LYS A 58 -0.81 15.97 3.31
CA LYS A 58 -0.59 17.42 3.10
C LYS A 58 0.87 17.76 2.76
N LEU A 59 1.84 17.00 3.27
CA LEU A 59 3.24 17.12 2.86
C LEU A 59 3.44 16.58 1.45
N MET A 60 2.86 15.41 1.12
CA MET A 60 2.94 14.80 -0.21
C MET A 60 2.42 15.70 -1.32
N ASP A 61 1.43 16.55 -1.03
CA ASP A 61 0.88 17.54 -1.97
C ASP A 61 1.93 18.55 -2.49
N ARG A 62 3.11 18.62 -1.87
CA ARG A 62 4.24 19.45 -2.32
C ARG A 62 5.10 18.78 -3.39
N GLY A 63 4.91 17.47 -3.61
CA GLY A 63 5.65 16.73 -4.61
C GLY A 63 5.29 17.15 -6.03
N ASP A 64 6.22 16.96 -6.96
CA ASP A 64 5.99 17.28 -8.36
C ASP A 64 5.14 16.20 -9.03
N GLU A 65 3.92 16.59 -9.46
CA GLU A 65 2.95 15.72 -10.10
C GLU A 65 3.42 15.12 -11.44
N SER A 66 4.48 15.64 -12.04
CA SER A 66 5.08 15.12 -13.28
C SER A 66 5.92 13.86 -13.06
N TYR A 67 6.16 13.47 -11.80
CA TYR A 67 6.85 12.23 -11.45
C TYR A 67 5.88 11.18 -10.93
N PRO A 68 6.08 9.90 -11.29
CA PRO A 68 5.19 8.81 -10.88
C PRO A 68 5.18 8.54 -9.37
N TRP A 69 6.26 8.92 -8.68
CA TRP A 69 6.38 8.78 -7.23
C TRP A 69 5.35 9.61 -6.45
N HIS A 70 4.91 10.75 -7.00
CA HIS A 70 3.96 11.62 -6.31
C HIS A 70 2.65 10.89 -5.98
N ARG A 71 2.01 10.30 -7.01
CA ARG A 71 0.76 9.56 -6.84
C ARG A 71 0.97 8.21 -6.16
N LEU A 72 2.08 7.52 -6.46
CA LEU A 72 2.40 6.25 -5.82
C LEU A 72 2.49 6.39 -4.29
N CYS A 73 3.26 7.36 -3.79
CA CYS A 73 3.44 7.55 -2.35
C CYS A 73 2.14 7.96 -1.66
N GLN A 74 1.35 8.87 -2.27
CA GLN A 74 0.03 9.22 -1.74
C GLN A 74 -0.91 8.01 -1.71
N ALA A 75 -0.91 7.19 -2.77
CA ALA A 75 -1.69 5.98 -2.83
C ALA A 75 -1.28 4.97 -1.75
N GLY A 76 0.02 4.72 -1.61
CA GLY A 76 0.56 3.85 -0.55
C GLY A 76 0.11 4.28 0.85
N ILE A 77 0.15 5.58 1.17
CA ILE A 77 -0.38 6.11 2.43
C ILE A 77 -1.89 5.81 2.56
N TYR A 78 -2.69 6.08 1.52
CA TYR A 78 -4.11 5.73 1.56
C TYR A 78 -4.36 4.23 1.74
N MET A 79 -3.56 3.37 1.11
CA MET A 79 -3.65 1.92 1.23
C MET A 79 -3.31 1.45 2.65
N HIS A 80 -2.20 1.90 3.22
CA HIS A 80 -1.81 1.61 4.60
C HIS A 80 -2.91 1.97 5.58
N TRP A 81 -3.44 3.19 5.45
CA TRP A 81 -4.50 3.65 6.34
C TRP A 81 -5.84 2.96 6.07
N ALA A 82 -6.09 2.44 4.87
CA ALA A 82 -7.23 1.55 4.65
C ALA A 82 -7.12 0.28 5.51
N PHE A 83 -5.93 -0.33 5.58
CA PHE A 83 -5.68 -1.50 6.43
C PHE A 83 -5.81 -1.14 7.92
N VAL A 84 -5.23 -0.02 8.36
CA VAL A 84 -5.36 0.47 9.74
C VAL A 84 -6.83 0.69 10.10
N HIS A 85 -7.61 1.42 9.28
CA HIS A 85 -9.02 1.64 9.56
C HIS A 85 -9.81 0.33 9.63
N LEU A 86 -9.50 -0.65 8.77
CA LEU A 86 -10.12 -1.97 8.82
C LEU A 86 -9.79 -2.69 10.14
N ARG A 87 -8.53 -2.64 10.60
CA ARG A 87 -8.08 -3.21 11.89
C ARG A 87 -8.86 -2.66 13.08
N PHE A 88 -9.28 -1.40 13.03
CA PHE A 88 -10.06 -0.73 14.07
C PHE A 88 -11.57 -0.68 13.78
N ASN A 89 -12.07 -1.49 12.83
CA ASN A 89 -13.49 -1.58 12.46
C ASN A 89 -14.11 -0.27 11.94
N GLU A 90 -13.32 0.66 11.42
CA GLU A 90 -13.78 1.91 10.82
C GLU A 90 -14.07 1.73 9.31
N ASN A 91 -15.01 0.84 8.98
CA ASN A 91 -15.26 0.33 7.62
C ASN A 91 -15.49 1.44 6.57
N LEU A 92 -16.16 2.54 6.91
CA LEU A 92 -16.39 3.65 5.99
C LEU A 92 -15.08 4.39 5.65
N LYS A 93 -14.21 4.60 6.64
CA LYS A 93 -12.89 5.22 6.42
C LYS A 93 -11.95 4.28 5.68
N ALA A 94 -12.01 2.98 5.99
CA ALA A 94 -11.27 1.95 5.28
C ALA A 94 -11.63 1.94 3.79
N GLY A 95 -12.93 1.85 3.46
CA GLY A 95 -13.41 1.88 2.08
C GLY A 95 -13.09 3.18 1.35
N THR A 96 -13.18 4.33 2.04
CA THR A 96 -12.83 5.64 1.44
C THR A 96 -11.33 5.73 1.14
N SER A 97 -10.47 5.31 2.06
CA SER A 97 -9.02 5.33 1.87
C SER A 97 -8.60 4.36 0.77
N PHE A 98 -9.13 3.13 0.80
CA PHE A 98 -8.92 2.13 -0.25
C PHE A 98 -9.29 2.68 -1.64
N ARG A 99 -10.47 3.28 -1.77
CA ARG A 99 -10.91 3.89 -3.04
C ARG A 99 -9.97 4.99 -3.51
N LYS A 100 -9.47 5.84 -2.60
CA LYS A 100 -8.55 6.93 -2.97
C LYS A 100 -7.22 6.38 -3.47
N SER A 101 -6.67 5.38 -2.79
CA SER A 101 -5.47 4.66 -3.24
C SER A 101 -5.68 4.10 -4.65
N PHE A 102 -6.76 3.33 -4.85
CA PHE A 102 -7.09 2.71 -6.12
C PHE A 102 -7.13 3.71 -7.28
N LEU A 103 -7.84 4.82 -7.10
CA LEU A 103 -7.98 5.83 -8.15
C LEU A 103 -6.68 6.58 -8.43
N LEU A 104 -5.86 6.85 -7.41
CA LEU A 104 -4.54 7.44 -7.61
C LEU A 104 -3.63 6.51 -8.41
N LEU A 105 -3.64 5.21 -8.11
CA LEU A 105 -2.86 4.21 -8.83
C LEU A 105 -3.35 4.03 -10.28
N LYS A 106 -4.67 3.94 -10.51
CA LYS A 106 -5.21 3.90 -11.89
C LYS A 106 -4.79 5.12 -12.70
N GLU A 107 -4.81 6.30 -12.10
CA GLU A 107 -4.38 7.52 -12.76
C GLU A 107 -2.86 7.55 -12.99
N ASN A 108 -2.08 7.08 -12.01
CA ASN A 108 -0.63 6.97 -12.12
C ASN A 108 -0.22 6.00 -13.24
N GLN A 109 -0.84 4.82 -13.33
CA GLN A 109 -0.68 3.88 -14.44
C GLN A 109 -1.04 4.49 -15.79
N ARG A 110 -2.09 5.32 -15.83
CA ARG A 110 -2.51 6.01 -17.07
C ARG A 110 -1.47 7.04 -17.52
N LEU A 111 -0.92 7.80 -16.59
CA LEU A 111 0.08 8.86 -16.86
C LEU A 111 1.49 8.29 -17.11
N PHE A 112 1.84 7.20 -16.43
CA PHE A 112 3.17 6.60 -16.41
C PHE A 112 3.12 5.08 -16.64
N PRO A 113 2.67 4.61 -17.82
CA PRO A 113 2.44 3.19 -18.08
C PRO A 113 3.69 2.29 -18.00
N GLY A 114 4.89 2.87 -17.98
CA GLY A 114 6.16 2.15 -17.79
C GLY A 114 6.64 2.06 -16.34
N PHE A 115 5.96 2.70 -15.38
CA PHE A 115 6.38 2.73 -13.99
C PHE A 115 5.86 1.51 -13.23
N GLU A 116 6.70 0.48 -13.15
CA GLU A 116 6.28 -0.84 -12.65
C GLU A 116 6.09 -0.95 -11.14
N TYR A 117 6.57 0.02 -10.33
CA TYR A 117 6.28 0.05 -8.89
C TYR A 117 4.78 0.24 -8.61
N ASP A 118 4.04 0.85 -9.54
CA ASP A 118 2.58 0.98 -9.46
C ASP A 118 1.88 -0.37 -9.46
N ASP A 119 2.43 -1.36 -10.17
CA ASP A 119 1.87 -2.71 -10.29
C ASP A 119 1.86 -3.47 -8.95
N ILE A 120 2.67 -3.06 -7.96
CA ILE A 120 2.71 -3.67 -6.63
C ILE A 120 1.42 -3.35 -5.87
N PHE A 121 1.16 -2.06 -5.66
CA PHE A 121 -0.01 -1.58 -4.91
C PHE A 121 -1.30 -1.79 -5.70
N LEU A 122 -1.28 -1.48 -7.00
CA LEU A 122 -2.47 -1.67 -7.82
C LEU A 122 -2.79 -3.15 -8.00
N GLY A 123 -1.78 -4.02 -8.05
CA GLY A 123 -1.95 -5.46 -8.21
C GLY A 123 -2.71 -6.09 -7.03
N ILE A 124 -2.31 -5.78 -5.79
CA ILE A 124 -3.02 -6.27 -4.61
C ILE A 124 -4.44 -5.70 -4.51
N GLU A 125 -4.64 -4.43 -4.83
CA GLU A 125 -5.97 -3.81 -4.78
C GLU A 125 -6.91 -4.34 -5.89
N GLU A 126 -6.43 -4.52 -7.12
CA GLU A 126 -7.19 -5.15 -8.20
C GLU A 126 -7.54 -6.60 -7.85
N ALA A 127 -6.65 -7.32 -7.17
CA ALA A 127 -6.92 -8.67 -6.70
C ALA A 127 -8.00 -8.70 -5.62
N ALA A 128 -7.92 -7.82 -4.61
CA ALA A 128 -8.91 -7.70 -3.55
C ALA A 128 -10.30 -7.29 -4.07
N VAL A 129 -10.37 -6.37 -5.04
CA VAL A 129 -11.65 -6.01 -5.67
C VAL A 129 -12.19 -7.17 -6.50
N GLY A 130 -11.32 -7.88 -7.23
CA GLY A 130 -11.69 -9.02 -8.06
C GLY A 130 -12.22 -10.22 -7.28
N SER A 131 -11.81 -10.37 -6.02
CA SER A 131 -12.25 -11.47 -5.14
C SER A 131 -13.54 -11.21 -4.39
N LEU A 132 -14.14 -10.02 -4.53
CA LEU A 132 -15.44 -9.73 -3.92
C LEU A 132 -16.52 -10.69 -4.46
N PRO A 133 -17.41 -11.21 -3.61
CA PRO A 133 -18.53 -12.02 -4.07
C PRO A 133 -19.43 -11.23 -5.03
N ASP A 134 -20.09 -11.90 -5.97
CA ASP A 134 -20.83 -11.25 -7.06
C ASP A 134 -21.91 -10.27 -6.57
N ASN A 135 -22.54 -10.56 -5.43
CA ASN A 135 -23.54 -9.69 -4.81
C ASN A 135 -22.95 -8.39 -4.21
N TYR A 136 -21.64 -8.22 -4.19
CA TYR A 136 -20.94 -7.01 -3.73
C TYR A 136 -20.13 -6.30 -4.83
N LYS A 137 -19.87 -6.94 -5.98
CA LYS A 137 -19.10 -6.34 -7.09
C LYS A 137 -19.72 -5.05 -7.65
N TRP A 138 -21.05 -4.93 -7.59
CA TRP A 138 -21.75 -3.73 -8.03
C TRP A 138 -21.38 -2.50 -7.17
N ILE A 139 -21.10 -2.68 -5.88
CA ILE A 139 -20.71 -1.60 -4.97
C ILE A 139 -19.35 -1.05 -5.38
N ALA A 140 -18.37 -1.92 -5.61
CA ALA A 140 -17.05 -1.53 -6.08
C ALA A 140 -17.13 -0.80 -7.44
N SER A 141 -17.98 -1.28 -8.34
CA SER A 141 -18.20 -0.67 -9.66
C SER A 141 -18.78 0.75 -9.58
N ILE A 142 -19.77 0.98 -8.70
CA ILE A 142 -20.32 2.33 -8.45
C ILE A 142 -19.25 3.26 -7.88
N LEU A 143 -18.36 2.72 -7.03
CA LEU A 143 -17.25 3.47 -6.47
C LEU A 143 -16.11 3.70 -7.47
N GLY A 144 -16.24 3.24 -8.72
CA GLY A 144 -15.24 3.42 -9.78
C GLY A 144 -14.06 2.45 -9.70
N MET A 145 -14.19 1.40 -8.90
CA MET A 145 -13.15 0.38 -8.74
C MET A 145 -13.51 -0.85 -9.56
N LYS A 146 -12.61 -1.22 -10.46
CA LYS A 146 -12.74 -2.43 -11.29
C LYS A 146 -11.45 -3.21 -11.21
N GLY A 147 -11.52 -4.38 -10.60
CA GLY A 147 -10.38 -5.28 -10.42
C GLY A 147 -10.68 -6.66 -10.98
N ASN A 148 -9.62 -7.37 -11.32
CA ASN A 148 -9.68 -8.78 -11.67
C ASN A 148 -8.55 -9.48 -10.93
N ILE A 149 -8.88 -10.59 -10.28
CA ILE A 149 -7.94 -11.34 -9.44
C ILE A 149 -6.70 -11.78 -10.22
N HIS A 150 -6.85 -12.39 -11.39
CA HIS A 150 -5.73 -12.86 -12.19
C HIS A 150 -4.87 -11.72 -12.74
N ASN A 151 -5.49 -10.62 -13.16
CA ASN A 151 -4.73 -9.44 -13.61
C ASN A 151 -3.92 -8.84 -12.46
N GLY A 152 -4.53 -8.68 -11.29
CA GLY A 152 -3.87 -8.17 -10.09
C GLY A 152 -2.71 -9.05 -9.64
N THR A 153 -2.91 -10.37 -9.55
CA THR A 153 -1.85 -11.33 -9.23
C THR A 153 -0.71 -11.29 -10.24
N SER A 154 -1.02 -11.22 -11.54
CA SER A 154 -0.03 -11.19 -12.62
C SER A 154 0.86 -9.94 -12.57
N LYS A 155 0.31 -8.78 -12.19
CA LYS A 155 1.04 -7.54 -11.98
C LYS A 155 2.15 -7.70 -10.93
N VAL A 156 1.78 -8.17 -9.74
CA VAL A 156 2.74 -8.38 -8.65
C VAL A 156 3.77 -9.46 -9.01
N LYS A 157 3.33 -10.57 -9.61
CA LYS A 157 4.22 -11.66 -10.07
C LYS A 157 5.26 -11.16 -11.07
N LYS A 158 4.86 -10.31 -12.02
CA LYS A 158 5.76 -9.73 -13.02
C LYS A 158 6.82 -8.83 -12.37
N PHE A 159 6.46 -8.07 -11.34
CA PHE A 159 7.44 -7.28 -10.58
C PHE A 159 8.48 -8.18 -9.92
N ILE A 160 8.04 -9.21 -9.18
CA ILE A 160 8.93 -10.17 -8.51
C ILE A 160 9.87 -10.87 -9.49
N HIS A 161 9.42 -11.23 -10.69
CA HIS A 161 10.28 -11.87 -11.69
C HIS A 161 11.34 -10.97 -12.31
N LYS A 162 11.17 -9.64 -12.25
CA LYS A 162 12.10 -8.67 -12.84
C LYS A 162 13.09 -8.09 -11.85
N HIS A 163 12.78 -8.17 -10.57
CA HIS A 163 13.52 -7.57 -9.47
C HIS A 163 14.07 -8.65 -8.56
N ASP A 164 15.00 -8.26 -7.69
CA ASP A 164 15.59 -9.13 -6.67
C ASP A 164 15.60 -8.41 -5.31
N GLU A 165 16.16 -9.05 -4.29
CA GLU A 165 16.23 -8.53 -2.92
C GLU A 165 16.95 -7.17 -2.79
N GLY A 166 17.65 -6.70 -3.84
CA GLY A 166 18.26 -5.38 -3.90
C GLY A 166 17.26 -4.24 -4.16
N ASP A 167 16.07 -4.53 -4.70
CA ASP A 167 15.03 -3.52 -4.87
C ASP A 167 14.29 -3.26 -3.54
N ALA A 168 14.10 -1.98 -3.21
CA ALA A 168 13.49 -1.55 -1.96
C ALA A 168 12.06 -2.09 -1.75
N PHE A 169 11.33 -2.37 -2.84
CA PHE A 169 9.97 -2.88 -2.81
C PHE A 169 9.87 -4.39 -3.01
N TYR A 170 10.96 -5.10 -3.28
CA TYR A 170 10.92 -6.53 -3.56
C TYR A 170 10.25 -7.33 -2.44
N ASN A 171 10.68 -7.10 -1.20
CA ASN A 171 10.10 -7.79 -0.03
C ASN A 171 8.61 -7.47 0.14
N GLU A 172 8.19 -6.23 -0.14
CA GLU A 172 6.78 -5.85 -0.07
C GLU A 172 5.97 -6.53 -1.18
N ALA A 173 6.48 -6.57 -2.40
CA ALA A 173 5.85 -7.29 -3.51
C ALA A 173 5.68 -8.79 -3.18
N VAL A 174 6.72 -9.42 -2.61
CA VAL A 174 6.66 -10.82 -2.15
C VAL A 174 5.61 -11.02 -1.07
N ILE A 175 5.53 -10.13 -0.07
CA ILE A 175 4.50 -10.19 0.98
C ILE A 175 3.10 -10.10 0.35
N TYR A 176 2.87 -9.15 -0.55
CA TYR A 176 1.56 -8.99 -1.20
C TYR A 176 1.21 -10.15 -2.11
N TYR A 177 2.14 -10.66 -2.91
CA TYR A 177 1.92 -11.85 -3.73
C TYR A 177 1.58 -13.08 -2.89
N THR A 178 2.31 -13.30 -1.79
CA THR A 178 2.04 -14.40 -0.85
C THR A 178 0.66 -14.25 -0.22
N TYR A 179 0.29 -13.03 0.20
CA TYR A 179 -1.03 -12.75 0.75
C TYR A 179 -2.15 -13.05 -0.26
N ILE A 180 -1.99 -12.62 -1.52
CA ILE A 180 -2.95 -12.89 -2.58
C ILE A 180 -3.13 -14.40 -2.78
N ASN A 181 -2.04 -15.16 -2.91
CA ASN A 181 -2.14 -16.61 -3.12
C ASN A 181 -2.80 -17.30 -1.92
N TYR A 182 -2.37 -16.99 -0.70
CA TYR A 182 -2.83 -17.69 0.49
C TYR A 182 -4.27 -17.35 0.88
N TYR A 183 -4.62 -16.05 0.92
CA TYR A 183 -5.90 -15.59 1.47
C TYR A 183 -6.95 -15.29 0.41
N ILE A 184 -6.54 -14.86 -0.79
CA ILE A 184 -7.48 -14.43 -1.84
C ILE A 184 -7.75 -15.58 -2.82
N LEU A 185 -6.72 -16.28 -3.29
CA LEU A 185 -6.86 -17.44 -4.19
C LEU A 185 -7.08 -18.77 -3.45
N ALA A 186 -6.76 -18.81 -2.14
CA ALA A 186 -6.72 -20.03 -1.34
C ALA A 186 -5.75 -21.11 -1.91
N ASP A 187 -4.75 -20.71 -2.70
CA ASP A 187 -3.69 -21.55 -3.24
C ASP A 187 -2.50 -21.57 -2.28
N LYS A 188 -2.57 -22.49 -1.31
CA LYS A 188 -1.59 -22.57 -0.23
C LYS A 188 -0.23 -23.11 -0.71
N GLU A 189 -0.21 -23.97 -1.72
CA GLU A 189 1.05 -24.55 -2.23
C GLU A 189 1.90 -23.48 -2.93
N GLU A 190 1.30 -22.67 -3.80
CA GLU A 190 1.99 -21.54 -4.46
C GLU A 190 2.47 -20.50 -3.43
N ALA A 191 1.67 -20.23 -2.39
CA ALA A 191 2.06 -19.29 -1.33
C ALA A 191 3.33 -19.75 -0.59
N TRP A 192 3.43 -21.03 -0.23
CA TRP A 192 4.61 -21.58 0.46
C TRP A 192 5.83 -21.73 -0.46
N ALA A 193 5.62 -21.92 -1.76
CA ALA A 193 6.72 -21.98 -2.73
C ALA A 193 7.40 -20.63 -2.99
N THR A 194 6.77 -19.52 -2.57
CA THR A 194 7.28 -18.15 -2.77
C THR A 194 8.23 -17.69 -1.64
N VAL A 195 8.16 -18.33 -0.45
CA VAL A 195 8.91 -17.94 0.76
C VAL A 195 10.08 -18.87 1.09
#